data_AF-A0A0S7XGQ8-F1
#
_entry.id   AF-A0A0S7XGQ8-F1
#
_cell.length_a   1.000
_cell.length_b   1.000
_cell.length_c   1.000
_cell.angle_alpha   90.00
_cell.angle_beta   90.00
_cell.angle_gamma   90.00
#
_symmetry.space_group_name_H-M   'P 1'
#
loop_
_entity.id
_entity.type
_entity.pdbx_description
1 polymer ?
#
loop_
_entity_poly.entity_id
_entity_poly.type
_entity_poly.pdbx_seq_one_letter_code
_entity_poly.pdbx_strand_id
1 'polypeptide(L)'
;MTRLFCVAIIVAAVSLAAPVAWASVPDPGYSTVGWVNVYPAYADSTVMICPAGDASYIQVNVRDQFNAPMGGVLVQASFSSGNIYLVSPVEGNTDTYGDVTLTISGGIDNTGGETSITSATTVTCLGVTLYSNDRDFLSPDMTQATGSENKVEGLDYSIFAGDWLSFNDHSRSNFNRLCNESGGECVGGLDYSIFALHWLH
;
A
#
# COMPACT_ATOMS: atom_id res chain seq x y z
N MET A 1 -86.11 -11.15 13.59
CA MET A 1 -85.09 -10.36 12.84
C MET A 1 -84.25 -9.67 13.90
N THR A 2 -82.93 -9.81 14.04
CA THR A 2 -81.88 -10.22 13.11
C THR A 2 -80.69 -10.69 13.97
N ARG A 3 -80.06 -11.81 13.61
CA ARG A 3 -78.80 -12.30 14.21
C ARG A 3 -77.65 -11.47 13.63
N LEU A 4 -76.79 -10.89 14.48
CA LEU A 4 -75.54 -10.27 14.05
C LEU A 4 -74.39 -11.24 14.34
N PHE A 5 -73.75 -11.66 13.26
CA PHE A 5 -72.62 -12.57 13.22
C PHE A 5 -71.35 -11.90 13.73
N CYS A 6 -70.61 -12.60 14.59
CA CYS A 6 -69.22 -12.33 14.91
C CYS A 6 -68.36 -12.52 13.64
N VAL A 7 -67.47 -11.56 13.37
CA VAL A 7 -66.25 -11.80 12.59
C VAL A 7 -65.09 -11.39 13.49
N ALA A 8 -64.52 -12.39 14.17
CA ALA A 8 -63.23 -12.24 14.83
C ALA A 8 -62.17 -12.15 13.72
N ILE A 9 -61.56 -10.98 13.58
CA ILE A 9 -60.39 -10.81 12.73
C ILE A 9 -59.22 -11.47 13.47
N ILE A 10 -58.85 -12.68 13.04
CA ILE A 10 -57.62 -13.32 13.45
C ILE A 10 -56.49 -12.57 12.71
N VAL A 11 -55.86 -11.63 13.40
CA VAL A 11 -54.59 -11.06 12.95
C VAL A 11 -53.55 -12.17 13.18
N ALA A 12 -53.26 -12.93 12.12
CA ALA A 12 -52.09 -13.78 12.09
C ALA A 12 -50.86 -12.87 12.19
N ALA A 13 -50.26 -12.80 13.38
CA ALA A 13 -48.93 -12.28 13.55
C ALA A 13 -47.98 -13.20 12.80
N VAL A 14 -47.76 -12.92 11.52
CA VAL A 14 -46.62 -13.45 10.79
C VAL A 14 -45.43 -12.80 11.46
N SER A 15 -44.78 -13.55 12.34
CA SER A 15 -43.44 -13.25 12.83
C SER A 15 -42.50 -13.29 11.62
N LEU A 16 -42.46 -12.21 10.86
CA LEU A 16 -41.30 -11.84 10.08
C LEU A 16 -40.20 -11.66 11.13
N ALA A 17 -39.44 -12.72 11.37
CA ALA A 17 -38.12 -12.57 11.93
C ALA A 17 -37.45 -11.53 11.05
N ALA A 18 -37.26 -10.32 11.59
CA ALA A 18 -36.42 -9.35 10.93
C ALA A 18 -35.12 -10.10 10.61
N PRO A 19 -34.66 -10.15 9.34
CA PRO A 19 -33.35 -10.67 9.08
C PRO A 19 -32.43 -9.94 10.05
N VAL A 20 -31.79 -10.69 10.94
CA VAL A 20 -30.74 -10.13 11.77
C VAL A 20 -29.78 -9.61 10.72
N ALA A 21 -29.69 -8.28 10.58
CA ALA A 21 -28.79 -7.69 9.60
C ALA A 21 -27.40 -8.05 10.13
N TRP A 22 -26.84 -9.15 9.62
CA TRP A 22 -25.44 -9.44 9.82
C TRP A 22 -24.73 -8.24 9.25
N ALA A 23 -24.00 -7.52 10.10
CA ALA A 23 -23.11 -6.49 9.61
C ALA A 23 -22.23 -7.15 8.53
N SER A 24 -22.26 -6.60 7.33
CA SER A 24 -21.37 -7.00 6.25
C SER A 24 -19.94 -6.81 6.78
N VAL A 25 -19.14 -7.88 6.74
CA VAL A 25 -17.76 -7.87 7.23
C VAL A 25 -16.81 -8.11 6.06
N PRO A 26 -15.67 -7.41 5.98
CA PRO A 26 -14.70 -7.66 4.94
C PRO A 26 -14.24 -9.12 4.94
N ASP A 27 -14.22 -9.73 3.76
CA ASP A 27 -13.77 -11.11 3.56
C ASP A 27 -12.47 -11.11 2.73
N PRO A 28 -11.33 -11.49 3.32
CA PRO A 28 -10.06 -11.60 2.60
C PRO A 28 -10.08 -12.58 1.43
N GLY A 29 -10.96 -13.59 1.44
CA GLY A 29 -11.09 -14.59 0.37
C GLY A 29 -11.78 -14.07 -0.89
N TYR A 30 -12.58 -13.00 -0.77
CA TYR A 30 -13.22 -12.32 -1.91
C TYR A 30 -12.59 -10.96 -2.23
N SER A 31 -11.86 -10.37 -1.29
CA SER A 31 -11.16 -9.11 -1.48
C SER A 31 -9.82 -9.32 -2.21
N THR A 32 -9.32 -8.27 -2.87
CA THR A 32 -8.00 -8.29 -3.52
C THR A 32 -7.17 -7.10 -3.08
N VAL A 33 -5.86 -7.31 -2.99
CA VAL A 33 -4.86 -6.28 -2.69
C VAL A 33 -3.70 -6.48 -3.66
N GLY A 34 -3.35 -5.45 -4.41
CA GLY A 34 -2.29 -5.49 -5.41
C GLY A 34 -1.38 -4.27 -5.30
N TRP A 35 -0.08 -4.51 -5.41
CA TRP A 35 0.89 -3.44 -5.56
C TRP A 35 1.02 -3.04 -7.02
N VAL A 36 1.09 -1.73 -7.28
CA VAL A 36 1.40 -1.21 -8.60
C VAL A 36 2.59 -0.28 -8.47
N ASN A 37 3.67 -0.62 -9.17
CA ASN A 37 4.84 0.24 -9.30
C ASN A 37 4.75 1.03 -10.61
N VAL A 38 5.04 2.32 -10.57
CA VAL A 38 5.04 3.19 -11.75
C VAL A 38 6.23 2.87 -12.67
N TYR A 39 7.36 2.44 -12.10
CA TYR A 39 8.50 1.98 -12.88
C TYR A 39 8.43 0.47 -13.11
N PRO A 40 8.33 0.01 -14.38
CA PRO A 40 8.02 -1.39 -14.73
C PRO A 40 9.17 -2.38 -14.50
N ALA A 41 10.33 -1.93 -14.01
CA ALA A 41 11.49 -2.79 -13.78
C ALA A 41 11.45 -3.55 -12.43
N TYR A 42 10.50 -3.21 -11.54
CA TYR A 42 10.37 -3.89 -10.26
C TYR A 42 9.64 -5.23 -10.40
N ALA A 43 10.32 -6.32 -10.08
CA ALA A 43 9.67 -7.59 -9.78
C ALA A 43 8.66 -7.43 -8.62
N ASP A 44 7.72 -8.36 -8.49
CA ASP A 44 6.70 -8.40 -7.43
C ASP A 44 7.25 -8.39 -5.99
N SER A 45 8.57 -8.41 -5.78
CA SER A 45 9.24 -8.36 -4.47
C SER A 45 9.76 -6.99 -4.05
N THR A 46 9.88 -6.02 -4.97
CA THR A 46 10.40 -4.67 -4.69
C THR A 46 9.34 -3.59 -4.93
N VAL A 47 9.37 -2.56 -4.08
CA VAL A 47 8.54 -1.36 -4.20
C VAL A 47 9.44 -0.13 -4.08
N MET A 48 9.17 0.89 -4.88
CA MET A 48 9.77 2.21 -4.73
C MET A 48 8.75 3.18 -4.14
N ILE A 49 9.12 3.93 -3.11
CA ILE A 49 8.31 5.01 -2.56
C ILE A 49 9.02 6.35 -2.74
N CYS A 50 8.25 7.42 -2.87
CA CYS A 50 8.78 8.78 -2.99
C CYS A 50 7.91 9.72 -2.13
N PRO A 51 8.47 10.77 -1.53
CA PRO A 51 7.70 11.75 -0.76
C PRO A 51 6.53 12.38 -1.53
N ALA A 52 6.67 12.61 -2.84
CA ALA A 52 5.59 13.10 -3.69
C ALA A 52 4.45 12.08 -3.95
N GLY A 53 4.61 10.80 -3.60
CA GLY A 53 3.59 9.76 -3.80
C GLY A 53 3.41 9.32 -5.25
N ASP A 54 4.44 9.46 -6.08
CA ASP A 54 4.39 9.21 -7.53
C ASP A 54 5.17 7.96 -7.98
N ALA A 55 5.69 7.17 -7.04
CA ALA A 55 6.50 5.98 -7.33
C ALA A 55 5.69 4.67 -7.33
N SER A 56 4.88 4.43 -6.30
CA SER A 56 4.06 3.22 -6.17
C SER A 56 2.79 3.45 -5.36
N TYR A 57 1.80 2.58 -5.56
CA TYR A 57 0.55 2.60 -4.83
C TYR A 57 -0.02 1.19 -4.62
N ILE A 58 -0.96 1.06 -3.69
CA ILE A 58 -1.70 -0.18 -3.43
C ILE A 58 -3.11 -0.01 -3.98
N GLN A 59 -3.56 -0.95 -4.81
CA GLN A 59 -4.96 -1.09 -5.21
C GLN A 59 -5.64 -2.11 -4.31
N VAL A 60 -6.80 -1.77 -3.78
CA VAL A 60 -7.60 -2.65 -2.93
C VAL A 60 -9.02 -2.71 -3.46
N ASN A 61 -9.55 -3.92 -3.66
CA ASN A 61 -10.98 -4.17 -3.84
C ASN A 61 -11.50 -4.88 -2.58
N VAL A 62 -12.40 -4.25 -1.84
CA VAL A 62 -12.98 -4.82 -0.62
C VAL A 62 -14.34 -5.43 -0.93
N ARG A 63 -14.48 -6.70 -0.58
CA ARG A 63 -15.73 -7.45 -0.66
C ARG A 63 -16.08 -8.08 0.67
N ASP A 64 -17.37 -8.30 0.87
CA ASP A 64 -17.87 -8.94 2.06
C ASP A 64 -17.96 -10.46 1.93
N GLN A 65 -18.40 -11.13 3.00
CA GLN A 65 -18.56 -12.57 3.06
C GLN A 65 -19.58 -13.16 2.06
N PHE A 66 -20.37 -12.30 1.41
CA PHE A 66 -21.32 -12.68 0.37
C PHE A 66 -20.82 -12.28 -1.03
N ASN A 67 -19.55 -11.91 -1.15
CA ASN A 67 -18.90 -11.44 -2.37
C ASN A 67 -19.53 -10.13 -2.93
N ALA A 68 -20.21 -9.35 -2.09
CA ALA A 68 -20.74 -8.04 -2.45
C ALA A 68 -19.68 -6.95 -2.22
N PRO A 69 -19.60 -5.92 -3.08
CA PRO A 69 -18.65 -4.81 -2.90
C PRO A 69 -18.98 -4.00 -1.64
N MET A 70 -17.95 -3.64 -0.88
CA MET A 70 -18.10 -2.81 0.33
C MET A 70 -17.68 -1.38 0.04
N GLY A 71 -18.64 -0.50 -0.22
CA GLY A 71 -18.38 0.92 -0.46
C GLY A 71 -18.43 1.79 0.80
N GLY A 72 -17.61 2.84 0.82
CA GLY A 72 -17.53 3.83 1.90
C GLY A 72 -16.81 3.33 3.16
N VAL A 73 -16.04 2.24 3.08
CA VAL A 73 -15.29 1.71 4.22
C VAL A 73 -13.83 2.17 4.18
N LEU A 74 -13.28 2.48 5.35
CA LEU A 74 -11.88 2.87 5.51
C LEU A 74 -10.97 1.66 5.35
N VAL A 75 -9.98 1.80 4.48
CA VAL A 75 -8.87 0.88 4.29
C VAL A 75 -7.58 1.61 4.69
N GLN A 76 -6.71 0.92 5.43
CA GLN A 76 -5.45 1.46 5.91
C GLN A 76 -4.31 0.50 5.58
N ALA A 77 -3.15 1.02 5.20
CA ALA A 77 -1.92 0.28 5.07
C ALA A 77 -0.90 0.76 6.12
N SER A 78 -0.17 -0.19 6.70
CA SER A 78 0.88 0.07 7.69
C SER A 78 2.14 -0.72 7.39
N PHE A 79 3.29 -0.16 7.77
CA PHE A 79 4.61 -0.76 7.54
C PHE A 79 5.26 -1.12 8.88
N SER A 80 5.89 -2.28 8.97
CA SER A 80 6.50 -2.76 10.23
C SER A 80 7.88 -2.17 10.51
N SER A 81 8.60 -1.74 9.46
CA SER A 81 9.95 -1.20 9.61
C SER A 81 9.91 0.26 10.09
N GLY A 82 10.67 0.55 11.15
CA GLY A 82 10.90 1.92 11.63
C GLY A 82 11.76 2.77 10.69
N ASN A 83 12.26 2.19 9.60
CA ASN A 83 13.04 2.89 8.58
C ASN A 83 12.18 3.39 7.41
N ILE A 84 10.86 3.15 7.42
CA ILE A 84 9.93 3.73 6.45
C ILE A 84 9.35 5.01 7.04
N TYR A 85 9.52 6.14 6.34
CA TYR A 85 9.13 7.46 6.83
C TYR A 85 8.03 8.04 5.95
N LEU A 86 6.80 7.86 6.41
CA LEU A 86 5.62 8.35 5.71
C LEU A 86 5.42 9.86 5.92
N VAL A 87 5.01 10.56 4.87
CA VAL A 87 4.57 11.96 4.93
C VAL A 87 3.19 12.06 5.59
N SER A 88 2.34 11.05 5.41
CA SER A 88 1.01 10.95 6.00
C SER A 88 0.60 9.49 6.18
N PRO A 89 -0.42 9.19 7.02
CA PRO A 89 -1.03 7.87 7.05
C PRO A 89 -1.45 7.41 5.66
N VAL A 90 -1.26 6.12 5.35
CA VAL A 90 -1.65 5.52 4.07
C VAL A 90 -3.04 4.93 4.23
N GLU A 91 -4.06 5.71 3.88
CA GLU A 91 -5.46 5.34 4.07
C GLU A 91 -6.40 5.96 3.04
N GLY A 92 -7.57 5.35 2.85
CA GLY A 92 -8.58 5.82 1.92
C GLY A 92 -9.92 5.11 2.11
N ASN A 93 -10.99 5.72 1.60
CA ASN A 93 -12.32 5.11 1.61
C ASN A 93 -12.63 4.47 0.27
N THR A 94 -13.21 3.28 0.29
CA THR A 94 -13.66 2.58 -0.92
C THR A 94 -14.81 3.30 -1.63
N ASP A 95 -14.81 3.22 -2.95
CA ASP A 95 -15.92 3.70 -3.78
C ASP A 95 -17.11 2.72 -3.78
N THR A 96 -18.14 2.98 -4.60
CA THR A 96 -19.33 2.12 -4.67
C THR A 96 -19.07 0.70 -5.19
N TYR A 97 -17.91 0.44 -5.80
CA TYR A 97 -17.47 -0.87 -6.29
C TYR A 97 -16.55 -1.59 -5.31
N GLY A 98 -16.27 -0.95 -4.16
CA GLY A 98 -15.35 -1.47 -3.15
C GLY A 98 -13.89 -1.15 -3.45
N ASP A 99 -13.61 -0.30 -4.44
CA ASP A 99 -12.25 -0.01 -4.89
C ASP A 99 -11.66 1.20 -4.15
N VAL A 100 -10.37 1.12 -3.79
CA VAL A 100 -9.59 2.25 -3.30
C VAL A 100 -8.13 2.13 -3.75
N THR A 101 -7.55 3.27 -4.10
CA THR A 101 -6.11 3.41 -4.34
C THR A 101 -5.47 4.08 -3.14
N LEU A 102 -4.47 3.44 -2.56
CA LEU A 102 -3.67 3.98 -1.46
C LEU A 102 -2.30 4.39 -2.01
N THR A 103 -2.12 5.69 -2.20
CA THR A 103 -0.83 6.27 -2.58
C THR A 103 0.12 6.27 -1.40
N ILE A 104 1.40 5.96 -1.64
CA ILE A 104 2.41 5.93 -0.58
C ILE A 104 3.39 7.07 -0.79
N SER A 105 3.23 8.09 0.03
CA SER A 105 4.09 9.26 0.11
C SER A 105 5.06 9.08 1.26
N GLY A 106 6.34 8.91 0.96
CA GLY A 106 7.39 8.77 1.97
C GLY A 106 8.76 8.42 1.43
N GLY A 107 9.74 8.49 2.33
CA GLY A 107 11.12 8.10 2.13
C GLY A 107 11.53 6.92 3.01
N ILE A 108 12.83 6.62 3.00
CA ILE A 108 13.45 5.65 3.89
C ILE A 108 14.63 6.28 4.64
N ASP A 109 14.95 5.79 5.85
CA ASP A 109 16.27 6.01 6.43
C ASP A 109 17.10 4.77 6.26
N ASN A 110 18.09 4.87 5.39
CA ASN A 110 18.94 3.75 5.03
C ASN A 110 20.42 4.14 5.04
N THR A 111 20.81 4.99 5.98
CA THR A 111 22.18 5.50 6.12
C THR A 111 23.19 4.44 6.59
N GLY A 112 22.72 3.36 7.21
CA GLY A 112 23.56 2.34 7.85
C GLY A 112 24.34 1.40 6.92
N GLY A 113 23.94 1.25 5.66
CA GLY A 113 24.60 0.38 4.69
C GLY A 113 23.95 0.39 3.30
N GLU A 114 24.67 -0.12 2.30
CA GLU A 114 24.20 -0.18 0.91
C GLU A 114 23.31 -1.41 0.66
N THR A 115 22.13 -1.42 1.28
CA THR A 115 21.18 -2.55 1.23
C THR A 115 19.77 -2.04 1.23
N SER A 116 18.80 -2.61 0.50
CA SER A 116 17.40 -2.22 0.62
C SER A 116 16.81 -2.48 2.02
N ILE A 117 15.72 -1.77 2.33
CA ILE A 117 14.97 -1.97 3.57
C ILE A 117 13.85 -2.97 3.33
N THR A 118 13.87 -4.12 3.98
CA THR A 118 12.72 -5.03 3.97
C THR A 118 11.70 -4.60 5.03
N SER A 119 10.42 -4.49 4.65
CA SER A 119 9.33 -4.18 5.58
C SER A 119 8.09 -4.99 5.27
N ALA A 120 7.38 -5.42 6.31
CA ALA A 120 6.05 -5.98 6.16
C ALA A 120 5.08 -4.84 5.84
N THR A 121 4.22 -5.06 4.84
CA THR A 121 3.05 -4.22 4.58
C THR A 121 1.82 -4.97 5.04
N THR A 122 1.02 -4.36 5.91
CA THR A 122 -0.28 -4.90 6.33
C THR A 122 -1.38 -3.96 5.86
N VAL A 123 -2.36 -4.50 5.12
CA VAL A 123 -3.56 -3.77 4.71
C VAL A 123 -4.74 -4.27 5.51
N THR A 124 -5.46 -3.34 6.14
CA THR A 124 -6.61 -3.65 7.00
C THR A 124 -7.85 -2.86 6.56
N CYS A 125 -9.02 -3.46 6.77
CA CYS A 125 -10.32 -2.83 6.58
C CYS A 125 -11.22 -3.24 7.75
N LEU A 126 -11.78 -2.27 8.49
CA LEU A 126 -12.64 -2.52 9.66
C LEU A 126 -12.02 -3.52 10.68
N GLY A 127 -10.70 -3.48 10.85
CA GLY A 127 -9.95 -4.37 11.75
C GLY A 127 -9.67 -5.78 11.19
N VAL A 128 -10.13 -6.10 9.98
CA VAL A 128 -9.80 -7.33 9.27
C VAL A 128 -8.56 -7.11 8.41
N THR A 129 -7.55 -7.99 8.55
CA THR A 129 -6.37 -7.99 7.68
C THR A 129 -6.71 -8.60 6.32
N LEU A 130 -6.63 -7.79 5.26
CA LEU A 130 -6.86 -8.23 3.87
C LEU A 130 -5.57 -8.72 3.21
N TYR A 131 -4.42 -8.18 3.63
CA TYR A 131 -3.12 -8.51 3.05
C TYR A 131 -2.01 -8.33 4.08
N SER A 132 -1.02 -9.22 4.05
CA SER A 132 0.23 -9.07 4.78
C SER A 132 1.36 -9.74 4.03
N ASN A 133 2.38 -9.00 3.62
CA ASN A 133 3.58 -9.55 3.01
C ASN A 133 4.78 -8.63 3.19
N ASP A 134 5.97 -9.22 3.15
CA ASP A 134 7.24 -8.51 3.19
C ASP A 134 7.66 -8.14 1.77
N ARG A 135 8.22 -6.93 1.64
CA ARG A 135 8.80 -6.44 0.39
C ARG A 135 10.06 -5.64 0.68
N ASP A 136 10.92 -5.57 -0.33
CA ASP A 136 12.05 -4.64 -0.32
C ASP A 136 11.57 -3.26 -0.75
N PHE A 137 11.90 -2.27 0.06
CA PHE A 137 11.61 -0.87 -0.17
C PHE A 137 12.88 -0.15 -0.63
N LEU A 138 12.68 0.62 -1.68
CA LEU A 138 13.61 1.62 -2.18
C LEU A 138 12.96 2.99 -2.12
N SER A 139 13.78 4.01 -1.98
CA SER A 139 13.34 5.39 -2.14
C SER A 139 14.51 6.25 -2.57
N PRO A 140 14.30 7.27 -3.42
CA PRO A 140 15.32 8.27 -3.71
C PRO A 140 15.53 9.21 -2.51
N ASP A 141 14.58 9.29 -1.58
CA ASP A 141 14.78 9.88 -0.25
C ASP A 141 15.31 8.78 0.69
N MET A 142 16.62 8.77 0.91
CA MET A 142 17.39 7.67 1.51
C MET A 142 17.85 7.96 2.93
N THR A 143 17.63 9.17 3.45
CA THR A 143 18.05 9.53 4.80
C THR A 143 17.03 10.39 5.51
N GLN A 144 16.84 10.10 6.79
CA GLN A 144 16.04 10.93 7.71
C GLN A 144 16.89 11.39 8.89
N ALA A 145 18.22 11.41 8.69
CA ALA A 145 19.18 11.89 9.66
C ALA A 145 18.98 13.39 9.97
N THR A 146 19.68 13.86 11.02
CA THR A 146 19.61 15.29 11.41
C THR A 146 19.97 16.20 10.24
N GLY A 147 19.05 17.10 9.91
CA GLY A 147 19.19 18.03 8.77
C GLY A 147 18.62 17.52 7.46
N SER A 148 18.08 16.30 7.42
CA SER A 148 17.27 15.79 6.32
C SER A 148 15.81 16.20 6.47
N GLU A 149 15.15 16.47 5.36
CA GLU A 149 13.69 16.55 5.26
C GLU A 149 13.16 15.29 4.56
N ASN A 150 11.86 15.00 4.70
CA ASN A 150 11.22 13.88 3.98
C ASN A 150 10.96 14.32 2.53
N LYS A 151 12.05 14.48 1.77
CA LYS A 151 12.13 14.94 0.38
C LYS A 151 13.45 14.48 -0.23
N VAL A 152 13.55 14.40 -1.55
CA VAL A 152 14.83 14.06 -2.22
C VAL A 152 15.74 15.27 -2.32
N GLU A 153 16.91 15.23 -1.69
CA GLU A 153 17.82 16.37 -1.62
C GLU A 153 19.32 16.01 -1.65
N GLY A 154 20.17 17.00 -1.31
CA GLY A 154 21.62 16.88 -1.41
C GLY A 154 22.22 15.79 -0.50
N LEU A 155 21.57 15.48 0.63
CA LEU A 155 22.01 14.40 1.49
C LEU A 155 21.78 13.04 0.81
N ASP A 156 20.63 12.84 0.17
CA ASP A 156 20.35 11.62 -0.60
C ASP A 156 21.27 11.49 -1.80
N TYR A 157 21.56 12.60 -2.48
CA TYR A 157 22.53 12.59 -3.56
C TYR A 157 23.92 12.16 -3.08
N SER A 158 24.34 12.58 -1.89
CA SER A 158 25.64 12.18 -1.33
C SER A 158 25.69 10.67 -1.04
N ILE A 159 24.56 10.09 -0.63
CA ILE A 159 24.39 8.64 -0.45
C ILE A 159 24.46 7.94 -1.80
N PHE A 160 23.67 8.38 -2.78
CA PHE A 160 23.65 7.83 -4.13
C PHE A 160 25.04 7.86 -4.78
N ALA A 161 25.75 8.99 -4.65
CA ALA A 161 27.09 9.16 -5.19
C ALA A 161 28.12 8.23 -4.52
N GLY A 162 27.90 7.87 -3.25
CA GLY A 162 28.71 6.86 -2.55
C GLY A 162 28.48 5.45 -3.08
N ASP A 163 27.27 5.17 -3.56
CA ASP A 163 26.87 3.87 -4.12
C ASP A 163 27.14 3.78 -5.65
N TRP A 164 27.65 4.84 -6.27
CA TRP A 164 27.86 4.94 -7.72
C TRP A 164 28.78 3.83 -8.26
N LEU A 165 28.33 3.13 -9.31
CA LEU A 165 29.00 1.96 -9.91
C LEU A 165 29.16 0.78 -8.95
N SER A 166 28.35 0.69 -7.90
CA SER A 166 28.33 -0.47 -7.02
C SER A 166 27.86 -1.74 -7.74
N PHE A 167 28.32 -2.89 -7.25
CA PHE A 167 27.98 -4.23 -7.75
C PHE A 167 27.11 -5.02 -6.75
N ASN A 168 26.57 -4.37 -5.73
CA ASN A 168 25.79 -5.02 -4.69
C ASN A 168 24.35 -5.33 -5.18
N ASP A 169 23.97 -6.61 -5.16
CA ASP A 169 22.71 -7.14 -5.72
C ASP A 169 21.44 -6.55 -5.09
N HIS A 170 21.55 -6.11 -3.83
CA HIS A 170 20.46 -5.46 -3.10
C HIS A 170 20.77 -4.00 -2.77
N SER A 171 21.59 -3.33 -3.57
CA SER A 171 21.90 -1.92 -3.34
C SER A 171 20.63 -1.08 -3.17
N ARG A 172 20.67 -0.17 -2.19
CA ARG A 172 19.61 0.83 -1.95
C ARG A 172 19.47 1.84 -3.09
N SER A 173 20.53 2.00 -3.89
CA SER A 173 20.59 2.91 -5.03
C SER A 173 20.35 2.21 -6.37
N ASN A 174 20.16 0.88 -6.37
CA ASN A 174 19.76 0.12 -7.56
C ASN A 174 18.23 0.20 -7.74
N PHE A 175 17.76 1.37 -8.16
CA PHE A 175 16.34 1.65 -8.38
C PHE A 175 15.77 0.90 -9.56
N ASN A 176 16.54 0.50 -10.57
CA ASN A 176 15.96 -0.27 -11.67
C ASN A 176 15.94 -1.79 -11.41
N ARG A 177 16.63 -2.27 -10.37
CA ARG A 177 16.77 -3.71 -10.04
C ARG A 177 17.34 -4.56 -11.19
N LEU A 178 17.98 -3.95 -12.19
CA LEU A 178 18.59 -4.62 -13.34
C LEU A 178 20.03 -5.05 -13.03
N CYS A 179 20.28 -5.53 -11.81
CA CYS A 179 21.63 -5.90 -11.39
C CYS A 179 22.23 -6.90 -12.37
N ASN A 180 23.48 -6.65 -12.68
CA ASN A 180 23.95 -6.66 -14.04
C ASN A 180 24.03 -8.07 -14.67
N GLU A 181 23.33 -8.28 -15.79
CA GLU A 181 23.60 -9.43 -16.65
C GLU A 181 25.04 -9.31 -17.19
N SER A 182 25.88 -10.32 -16.95
CA SER A 182 27.27 -10.41 -17.45
C SER A 182 28.34 -9.49 -16.82
N GLY A 183 28.20 -9.08 -15.55
CA GLY A 183 29.34 -8.58 -14.74
C GLY A 183 29.63 -7.07 -14.77
N GLY A 184 28.65 -6.23 -15.10
CA GLY A 184 28.67 -4.77 -14.92
C GLY A 184 28.04 -4.30 -13.61
N GLU A 185 27.79 -2.99 -13.50
CA GLU A 185 27.30 -2.30 -12.29
C GLU A 185 25.82 -2.53 -11.99
N CYS A 186 25.46 -2.48 -10.71
CA CYS A 186 24.08 -2.51 -10.22
C CYS A 186 23.55 -1.11 -9.89
N VAL A 187 24.42 -0.10 -9.82
CA VAL A 187 24.03 1.31 -9.70
C VAL A 187 24.67 2.09 -10.84
N GLY A 188 23.86 2.57 -11.77
CA GLY A 188 24.34 3.21 -12.99
C GLY A 188 23.50 4.39 -13.47
N GLY A 189 23.69 4.76 -14.74
CA GLY A 189 23.03 5.94 -15.33
C GLY A 189 21.50 5.91 -15.33
N LEU A 190 20.89 4.71 -15.40
CA LEU A 190 19.44 4.58 -15.31
C LEU A 190 18.94 4.84 -13.89
N ASP A 191 19.66 4.36 -12.87
CA ASP A 191 19.35 4.64 -11.47
C ASP A 191 19.48 6.14 -11.16
N TYR A 192 20.52 6.78 -11.68
CA TYR A 192 20.67 8.24 -11.57
C TYR A 192 19.51 8.99 -12.22
N SER A 193 19.04 8.50 -13.37
CA SER A 193 17.90 9.12 -14.07
C SER A 193 16.62 8.99 -13.25
N ILE A 194 16.39 7.83 -12.62
CA ILE A 194 15.27 7.61 -11.71
C ILE A 194 15.41 8.54 -10.50
N PHE A 195 16.56 8.58 -9.84
CA PHE A 195 16.82 9.50 -8.72
C PHE A 195 16.54 10.97 -9.09
N ALA A 196 17.09 11.43 -10.22
CA ALA A 196 16.99 12.81 -10.66
C ALA A 196 15.56 13.22 -11.03
N LEU A 197 14.72 12.29 -11.49
CA LEU A 197 13.29 12.54 -11.73
C LEU A 197 12.53 12.92 -10.46
N HIS A 198 13.02 12.52 -9.29
CA HIS A 198 12.41 12.81 -8.00
C HIS A 198 13.10 13.95 -7.25
N TRP A 199 14.02 14.69 -7.87
CA TRP A 199 14.76 15.76 -7.19
C TRP A 199 13.80 16.84 -6.61
N LEU A 200 13.90 17.07 -5.29
CA LEU A 200 13.03 17.97 -4.51
C LEU A 200 11.55 17.57 -4.44
N HIS A 201 11.22 16.33 -4.79
CA HIS A 201 9.93 15.73 -4.46
C HIS A 201 9.82 15.45 -2.98
#